data_AF-A0A6G2VKC5-F1
#
_entry.id   AF-A0A6G2VKC5-F1
#
_cell.length_a   1.000
_cell.length_b   1.000
_cell.length_c   1.000
_cell.angle_alpha   90.00
_cell.angle_beta   90.00
_cell.angle_gamma   90.00
#
_symmetry.space_group_name_H-M   'P 1'
#
loop_
_entity.id
_entity.type
_entity.pdbx_description
1 polymer ?
#
loop_
_entity_poly.entity_id
_entity_poly.type
_entity_poly.pdbx_seq_one_letter_code
_entity_poly.pdbx_strand_id
1 'polypeptide(L)'
;MPQRQTGQPEPLSRINHFEPPIQVESIDAAHLVLGRGADRQNISRGEVRNLKQFERRLGEKSVIMKQLAEHTQALKAHADAQAKRVTFLLDAAKSVKDGGRLTSQLTKLQDAATTQAHHAAELYKRALRASEACVVLYSNVSTRYDDMYYAVVNSPETAPAELRFYKG
;
A
#
# COMPACT_ATOMS: atom_id res chain seq x y z
N MET A 1 20.20 15.23 -28.15
CA MET A 1 18.85 14.64 -27.94
C MET A 1 19.02 13.17 -27.54
N PRO A 2 19.06 12.81 -26.25
CA PRO A 2 19.03 11.41 -25.86
C PRO A 2 17.59 10.94 -25.62
N GLN A 3 17.27 9.79 -26.21
CA GLN A 3 15.97 9.13 -26.21
C GLN A 3 15.59 8.67 -24.80
N ARG A 4 14.41 9.06 -24.31
CA ARG A 4 13.82 8.49 -23.09
C ARG A 4 13.25 7.11 -23.42
N GLN A 5 13.89 6.07 -22.90
CA GLN A 5 13.38 4.71 -22.93
C GLN A 5 12.04 4.62 -22.19
N THR A 6 11.07 4.03 -22.86
CA THR A 6 9.71 3.75 -22.41
C THR A 6 9.68 2.82 -21.20
N GLY A 7 8.89 3.20 -20.19
CA GLY A 7 8.74 2.50 -18.92
C GLY A 7 8.20 1.09 -19.03
N GLN A 8 9.06 0.10 -18.78
CA GLN A 8 8.63 -1.16 -18.19
C GLN A 8 8.51 -0.96 -16.68
N PRO A 9 7.36 -1.29 -16.05
CA PRO A 9 7.27 -1.29 -14.59
C PRO A 9 8.23 -2.36 -14.06
N GLU A 10 9.23 -1.94 -13.27
CA GLU A 10 10.16 -2.86 -12.64
C GLU A 10 9.41 -3.92 -11.82
N PRO A 11 9.88 -5.19 -11.82
CA PRO A 11 9.24 -6.24 -11.04
C PRO A 11 9.32 -5.92 -9.54
N LEU A 12 8.20 -6.11 -8.83
CA LEU A 12 8.06 -5.87 -7.38
C LEU A 12 9.06 -6.66 -6.53
N SER A 13 9.77 -7.64 -7.10
CA SER A 13 10.83 -8.40 -6.45
C SER A 13 12.03 -7.56 -6.01
N ARG A 14 12.21 -6.33 -6.52
CA ARG A 14 13.23 -5.37 -6.01
C ARG A 14 12.78 -4.56 -4.78
N ILE A 15 11.53 -4.64 -4.35
CA ILE A 15 11.05 -3.89 -3.17
C ILE A 15 11.40 -4.64 -1.87
N ASN A 16 11.79 -5.91 -1.96
CA ASN A 16 12.22 -6.74 -0.83
C ASN A 16 13.72 -6.61 -0.53
N HIS A 17 14.29 -5.42 -0.63
CA HIS A 17 15.58 -5.15 -0.01
C HIS A 17 15.36 -4.97 1.48
N PHE A 18 15.47 -6.06 2.24
CA PHE A 18 15.59 -5.99 3.69
C PHE A 18 16.92 -5.31 4.00
N GLU A 19 16.85 -4.01 4.29
CA GLU A 19 18.00 -3.30 4.81
C GLU A 19 18.25 -3.77 6.24
N PRO A 20 19.51 -4.10 6.60
CA PRO A 20 19.81 -4.59 7.94
C PRO A 20 19.43 -3.52 8.98
N PRO A 21 18.97 -3.94 10.17
CA PRO A 21 18.72 -3.03 11.28
C PRO A 21 19.92 -2.13 11.57
N ILE A 22 19.66 -0.87 11.89
CA ILE A 22 20.70 0.05 12.30
C ILE A 22 20.96 -0.14 13.79
N GLN A 23 22.18 -0.57 14.11
CA GLN A 23 22.59 -0.73 15.50
C GLN A 23 22.85 0.62 16.16
N VAL A 24 22.52 0.73 17.45
CA VAL A 24 22.84 1.88 18.28
C VAL A 24 23.98 1.49 19.23
N GLU A 25 25.10 2.20 19.16
CA GLU A 25 26.28 1.92 19.98
C GLU A 25 26.22 2.66 21.32
N SER A 26 25.77 3.92 21.31
CA SER A 26 25.57 4.70 22.52
C SER A 26 24.52 5.79 22.32
N ILE A 27 24.02 6.35 23.42
CA ILE A 27 23.06 7.45 23.41
C ILE A 27 23.44 8.48 24.46
N ASP A 28 23.30 9.76 24.11
CA ASP A 28 23.45 10.89 25.02
C ASP A 28 22.18 11.77 25.02
N ALA A 29 22.24 12.91 25.72
CA ALA A 29 21.10 13.82 25.85
C ALA A 29 20.63 14.43 24.53
N ALA A 30 21.45 14.46 23.48
CA ALA A 30 21.16 15.10 22.21
C ALA A 30 21.18 14.14 21.00
N HIS A 31 22.03 13.10 21.03
CA HIS A 31 22.34 12.23 19.88
C HIS A 31 22.36 10.74 20.24
N LEU A 32 22.13 9.93 19.20
CA LEU A 32 22.45 8.51 19.17
C LEU A 32 23.69 8.34 18.29
N VAL A 33 24.65 7.55 18.77
CA VAL A 33 25.79 7.08 17.98
C VAL A 33 25.37 5.78 17.29
N LEU A 34 25.47 5.77 15.97
CA LEU A 34 25.01 4.68 15.12
C LEU A 34 26.18 3.80 14.71
N GLY A 35 25.96 2.48 14.78
CA GLY A 35 26.93 1.47 14.40
C GLY A 35 26.62 0.87 13.04
N ARG A 36 26.78 -0.45 12.94
CA ARG A 36 26.57 -1.21 11.70
C ARG A 36 25.17 -0.95 11.11
N GLY A 37 25.12 -0.75 9.79
CA GLY A 37 23.88 -0.54 9.03
C GLY A 37 23.52 0.93 8.78
N ALA A 38 24.22 1.87 9.42
CA ALA A 38 24.05 3.30 9.20
C ALA A 38 25.07 3.87 8.20
N ASP A 39 24.62 4.80 7.35
CA ASP A 39 25.49 5.59 6.47
C ASP A 39 26.11 6.79 7.18
N ARG A 40 25.63 7.11 8.38
CA ARG A 40 26.07 8.24 9.20
C ARG A 40 26.40 7.78 10.61
N GLN A 41 27.33 8.46 11.25
CA GLN A 41 27.82 8.11 12.59
C GLN A 41 26.88 8.53 13.72
N ASN A 42 26.04 9.54 13.51
CA ASN A 42 25.13 10.04 14.53
C ASN A 42 23.78 10.50 13.97
N ILE A 43 22.79 10.53 14.84
CA ILE A 43 21.45 11.06 14.59
C ILE A 43 20.96 11.78 15.84
N SER A 44 20.36 12.95 15.70
CA SER A 44 19.77 13.64 16.85
C SER A 44 18.49 12.95 17.32
N ARG A 45 18.18 13.08 18.61
CA ARG A 45 16.91 12.57 19.18
C ARG A 45 15.68 13.19 18.50
N GLY A 46 15.78 14.44 18.06
CA GLY A 46 14.73 15.13 17.28
C GLY A 46 14.52 14.49 15.90
N GLU A 47 15.58 14.05 15.24
CA GLU A 47 15.46 13.28 14.00
C GLU A 47 14.87 11.89 14.23
N VAL A 48 15.25 11.20 15.31
CA VAL A 48 14.63 9.90 15.69
C VAL A 48 13.13 10.09 15.93
N ARG A 49 12.72 11.19 16.55
CA ARG A 49 11.31 11.57 16.71
C ARG A 49 10.61 11.75 15.37
N ASN A 50 11.22 12.47 14.43
CA ASN A 50 10.68 12.66 13.08
C ASN A 50 10.56 11.33 12.32
N LEU A 51 11.55 10.44 12.45
CA LEU A 51 11.50 9.09 11.88
C LEU A 51 10.31 8.30 12.45
N LYS A 52 10.07 8.36 13.77
CA LYS A 52 8.92 7.69 14.38
C LYS A 52 7.57 8.26 13.90
N GLN A 53 7.47 9.57 13.68
CA GLN A 53 6.26 10.16 13.08
C GLN A 53 6.06 9.67 11.64
N PHE A 54 7.13 9.58 10.87
CA PHE A 54 7.09 9.07 9.52
C PHE A 54 6.66 7.60 9.48
N GLU A 55 7.22 6.76 10.34
CA GLU A 55 6.81 5.35 10.51
C GLU A 55 5.31 5.24 10.82
N ARG A 56 4.79 6.04 11.76
CA ARG A 56 3.34 6.06 12.08
C ARG A 56 2.48 6.44 10.87
N ARG A 57 2.84 7.48 10.14
CA ARG A 57 2.13 7.89 8.91
C ARG A 57 2.16 6.81 7.85
N LEU A 58 3.27 6.07 7.73
CA LEU A 58 3.36 4.91 6.85
C LEU A 58 2.44 3.78 7.31
N GLY A 59 2.37 3.51 8.61
CA GLY A 59 1.43 2.53 9.19
C GLY A 59 -0.03 2.88 8.88
N GLU A 60 -0.44 4.13 9.13
CA GLU A 60 -1.78 4.63 8.79
C GLU A 60 -2.07 4.49 7.29
N LYS A 61 -1.11 4.89 6.43
CA LYS A 61 -1.24 4.77 4.99
C LYS A 61 -1.36 3.31 4.53
N SER A 62 -0.62 2.40 5.15
CA SER A 62 -0.69 0.96 4.88
C SER A 62 -2.09 0.41 5.17
N VAL A 63 -2.70 0.79 6.30
CA VAL A 63 -4.08 0.43 6.66
C VAL A 63 -5.07 0.96 5.63
N ILE A 64 -4.97 2.24 5.26
CA ILE A 64 -5.86 2.86 4.27
C ILE A 64 -5.74 2.18 2.91
N MET A 65 -4.52 1.88 2.45
CA MET A 65 -4.33 1.20 1.17
C MET A 65 -4.86 -0.23 1.18
N LYS A 66 -4.77 -0.94 2.31
CA LYS A 66 -5.38 -2.26 2.47
C LYS A 66 -6.90 -2.19 2.37
N GLN A 67 -7.54 -1.25 3.06
CA GLN A 67 -8.99 -1.02 2.96
C GLN A 67 -9.40 -0.65 1.53
N LEU A 68 -8.61 0.16 0.84
CA LEU A 68 -8.86 0.48 -0.57
C LEU A 68 -8.78 -0.76 -1.48
N ALA A 69 -7.81 -1.65 -1.25
CA ALA A 69 -7.72 -2.92 -1.98
C ALA A 69 -8.95 -3.81 -1.72
N GLU A 70 -9.43 -3.89 -0.49
CA GLU A 70 -10.65 -4.63 -0.12
C GLU A 70 -11.91 -4.03 -0.79
N HIS A 71 -12.06 -2.70 -0.76
CA HIS A 71 -13.18 -2.02 -1.43
C HIS A 71 -13.18 -2.21 -2.94
N THR A 72 -12.00 -2.15 -3.57
CA THR A 72 -11.87 -2.37 -5.02
C THR A 72 -12.09 -3.83 -5.40
N GLN A 73 -11.76 -4.78 -4.53
CA GLN A 73 -12.12 -6.19 -4.70
C GLN A 73 -13.65 -6.38 -4.69
N ALA A 74 -14.34 -5.76 -3.74
CA ALA A 74 -15.80 -5.81 -3.68
C ALA A 74 -16.44 -5.16 -4.92
N LEU A 75 -15.90 -4.02 -5.38
CA LEU A 75 -16.34 -3.36 -6.60
C LEU A 75 -16.16 -4.26 -7.84
N LYS A 76 -15.00 -4.93 -7.96
CA LYS A 76 -14.74 -5.92 -9.02
C LYS A 76 -15.77 -7.04 -8.97
N ALA A 77 -16.00 -7.64 -7.81
CA ALA A 77 -16.96 -8.73 -7.65
C ALA A 77 -18.39 -8.30 -8.05
N HIS A 78 -18.79 -7.08 -7.67
CA HIS A 78 -20.08 -6.52 -8.06
C HIS A 78 -20.17 -6.32 -9.58
N ALA A 79 -19.14 -5.74 -10.22
CA ALA A 79 -19.12 -5.53 -11.66
C ALA A 79 -19.15 -6.85 -12.45
N ASP A 80 -18.40 -7.86 -11.99
CA ASP A 80 -18.42 -9.21 -12.57
C ASP A 80 -19.81 -9.85 -12.46
N ALA A 81 -20.48 -9.69 -11.32
CA ALA A 81 -21.83 -10.21 -11.11
C ALA A 81 -22.87 -9.51 -12.02
N GLN A 82 -22.75 -8.20 -12.20
CA GLN A 82 -23.61 -7.45 -13.12
C GLN A 82 -23.40 -7.90 -14.58
N ALA A 83 -22.16 -8.04 -15.03
CA ALA A 83 -21.86 -8.52 -16.38
C ALA A 83 -22.49 -9.91 -16.63
N LYS A 84 -22.33 -10.85 -15.69
CA LYS A 84 -22.97 -12.18 -15.76
C LYS A 84 -24.49 -12.10 -15.82
N ARG A 85 -25.09 -11.24 -14.99
CA ARG A 85 -26.55 -11.06 -14.95
C ARG A 85 -27.08 -10.50 -16.26
N VAL A 86 -26.37 -9.56 -16.87
CA VAL A 86 -26.76 -8.99 -18.18
C VAL A 86 -26.63 -10.04 -19.28
N THR A 87 -25.57 -10.84 -19.29
CA THR A 87 -25.43 -11.97 -20.23
C THR A 87 -26.58 -12.95 -20.10
N PHE A 88 -26.94 -13.35 -18.87
CA PHE A 88 -28.09 -14.22 -18.64
C PHE A 88 -29.41 -13.62 -19.16
N LEU A 89 -29.65 -12.33 -18.89
CA LEU A 89 -30.85 -11.64 -19.38
C LEU A 89 -30.87 -11.54 -20.90
N LEU A 90 -29.72 -11.31 -21.54
CA LEU A 90 -29.60 -11.26 -23.00
C LEU A 90 -29.95 -12.63 -23.61
N ASP A 91 -29.46 -13.72 -23.04
CA ASP A 91 -29.77 -15.07 -23.51
C ASP A 91 -31.24 -15.42 -23.32
N ALA A 92 -31.84 -15.03 -22.20
CA ALA A 92 -33.28 -15.18 -21.98
C ALA A 92 -34.10 -14.35 -22.99
N ALA A 93 -33.69 -13.11 -23.28
CA ALA A 93 -34.39 -12.22 -24.21
C ALA A 93 -34.40 -12.73 -25.65
N LYS A 94 -33.38 -13.49 -26.07
CA LYS A 94 -33.35 -14.16 -27.39
C LYS A 94 -34.50 -15.16 -27.58
N SER A 95 -35.01 -15.72 -26.48
CA SER A 95 -36.10 -16.70 -26.50
C SER A 95 -37.50 -16.03 -26.49
N VAL A 96 -37.56 -14.70 -26.38
CA VAL A 96 -38.82 -13.95 -26.33
C VAL A 96 -39.25 -13.56 -27.75
N LYS A 97 -40.49 -13.93 -28.11
CA LYS A 97 -41.11 -13.56 -29.38
C LYS A 97 -41.19 -12.04 -29.52
N ASP A 98 -40.78 -11.51 -30.67
CA ASP A 98 -40.70 -10.06 -30.96
C ASP A 98 -39.74 -9.26 -30.03
N GLY A 99 -38.82 -9.95 -29.35
CA GLY A 99 -37.87 -9.36 -28.39
C GLY A 99 -36.71 -8.55 -28.99
N GLY A 100 -36.68 -8.28 -30.30
CA GLY A 100 -35.52 -7.69 -30.99
C GLY A 100 -35.04 -6.36 -30.38
N ARG A 101 -35.96 -5.49 -29.95
CA ARG A 101 -35.62 -4.22 -29.29
C ARG A 101 -34.96 -4.43 -27.92
N LEU A 102 -35.46 -5.40 -27.15
CA LEU A 102 -34.92 -5.76 -25.83
C LEU A 102 -33.53 -6.37 -25.97
N THR A 103 -33.34 -7.28 -26.93
CA THR A 103 -32.04 -7.88 -27.23
C THR A 103 -31.01 -6.82 -27.60
N SER A 104 -31.36 -5.86 -28.46
CA SER A 104 -30.43 -4.76 -28.83
C SER A 104 -30.03 -3.89 -27.63
N GLN A 105 -30.97 -3.58 -26.73
CA GLN A 105 -30.67 -2.83 -25.50
C GLN A 105 -29.77 -3.62 -24.54
N LEU A 106 -30.03 -4.93 -24.39
CA LEU A 106 -29.26 -5.81 -23.53
C LEU A 106 -27.84 -6.06 -24.07
N THR A 107 -27.64 -6.11 -25.39
CA THR A 107 -26.30 -6.16 -25.99
C THR A 107 -25.48 -4.92 -25.63
N LYS A 108 -26.05 -3.72 -25.78
CA LYS A 108 -25.35 -2.48 -25.38
C LYS A 108 -25.02 -2.46 -23.89
N LEU A 109 -25.95 -2.94 -23.06
CA LEU A 109 -25.73 -3.04 -21.62
C LEU A 109 -24.63 -4.07 -21.29
N GLN A 110 -24.55 -5.17 -22.03
CA GLN A 110 -23.53 -6.21 -21.85
C GLN A 110 -22.14 -5.63 -22.13
N ASP A 111 -21.99 -4.89 -23.23
CA ASP A 111 -20.73 -4.25 -23.60
C ASP A 111 -20.27 -3.25 -22.51
N ALA A 112 -21.20 -2.44 -22.02
CA ALA A 112 -20.95 -1.49 -20.93
C ALA A 112 -20.56 -2.20 -19.63
N ALA A 113 -21.31 -3.24 -19.23
CA ALA A 113 -21.04 -4.01 -18.02
C ALA A 113 -19.69 -4.75 -18.08
N THR A 114 -19.35 -5.31 -19.23
CA THR A 114 -18.06 -5.98 -19.46
C THR A 114 -16.90 -4.99 -19.38
N THR A 115 -17.07 -3.80 -19.97
CA THR A 115 -16.09 -2.71 -19.88
C THR A 115 -15.90 -2.25 -18.44
N GLN A 116 -16.99 -2.10 -17.69
CA GLN A 116 -16.93 -1.74 -16.27
C GLN A 116 -16.22 -2.82 -15.44
N ALA A 117 -16.51 -4.10 -15.67
CA ALA A 117 -15.84 -5.22 -15.00
C ALA A 117 -14.32 -5.21 -15.28
N HIS A 118 -13.91 -4.95 -16.52
CA HIS A 118 -12.51 -4.80 -16.89
C HIS A 118 -11.83 -3.64 -16.15
N HIS A 119 -12.46 -2.46 -16.10
CA HIS A 119 -11.92 -1.31 -15.35
C HIS A 119 -11.80 -1.59 -13.86
N ALA A 120 -12.81 -2.24 -13.25
CA ALA A 120 -12.79 -2.61 -11.85
C ALA A 120 -11.67 -3.62 -11.55
N ALA A 121 -11.41 -4.58 -12.46
CA ALA A 121 -10.32 -5.53 -12.34
C ALA A 121 -8.94 -4.86 -12.39
N GLU A 122 -8.73 -3.91 -13.30
CA GLU A 122 -7.49 -3.15 -13.38
C GLU A 122 -7.28 -2.24 -12.17
N LEU A 123 -8.34 -1.62 -11.66
CA LEU A 123 -8.28 -0.82 -10.45
C LEU A 123 -7.89 -1.68 -9.24
N TYR A 124 -8.51 -2.85 -9.07
CA TYR A 124 -8.18 -3.80 -8.01
C TYR A 124 -6.71 -4.23 -8.08
N LYS A 125 -6.21 -4.61 -9.27
CA LYS A 125 -4.79 -4.99 -9.42
C LYS A 125 -3.84 -3.87 -8.98
N ARG A 126 -4.14 -2.61 -9.32
CA ARG A 126 -3.32 -1.46 -8.93
C ARG A 126 -3.39 -1.20 -7.43
N ALA A 127 -4.59 -1.27 -6.85
CA ALA A 127 -4.80 -1.08 -5.42
C ALA A 127 -4.09 -2.17 -4.58
N LEU A 128 -4.16 -3.42 -5.02
CA LEU A 128 -3.47 -4.54 -4.38
C LEU A 128 -1.96 -4.32 -4.36
N ARG A 129 -1.35 -4.04 -5.52
CA ARG A 129 0.09 -3.76 -5.61
C ARG A 129 0.51 -2.57 -4.75
N ALA A 130 -0.29 -1.50 -4.73
CA ALA A 130 -0.02 -0.33 -3.91
C ALA A 130 -0.11 -0.65 -2.41
N SER A 131 -1.07 -1.47 -2.00
CA SER A 131 -1.20 -1.97 -0.63
C SER A 131 0.01 -2.81 -0.22
N GLU A 132 0.40 -3.79 -1.04
CA GLU A 132 1.57 -4.63 -0.80
C GLU A 132 2.85 -3.80 -0.66
N ALA A 133 3.06 -2.84 -1.57
CA ALA A 133 4.23 -1.96 -1.50
C ALA A 133 4.25 -1.11 -0.21
N CYS A 134 3.10 -0.62 0.26
CA CYS A 134 3.02 0.12 1.52
C CYS A 134 3.29 -0.76 2.74
N VAL A 135 2.82 -2.01 2.72
CA VAL A 135 3.07 -2.99 3.79
C VAL A 135 4.57 -3.31 3.86
N VAL A 136 5.20 -3.59 2.73
CA VAL A 136 6.64 -3.88 2.67
C VAL A 136 7.45 -2.67 3.12
N LEU A 137 7.14 -1.47 2.63
CA LEU A 137 7.83 -0.25 3.03
C LEU A 137 7.71 0.00 4.54
N TYR A 138 6.50 -0.14 5.10
CA TYR A 138 6.28 0.00 6.54
C TYR A 138 7.09 -1.03 7.34
N SER A 139 7.06 -2.30 6.93
CA SER A 139 7.82 -3.38 7.56
C SER A 139 9.33 -3.10 7.55
N ASN A 140 9.86 -2.62 6.42
CA ASN A 140 11.28 -2.32 6.28
C ASN A 140 11.68 -1.13 7.15
N VAL A 141 10.89 -0.05 7.18
CA VAL A 141 11.14 1.13 8.02
C VAL A 141 11.07 0.75 9.50
N SER A 142 10.04 -0.01 9.90
CA SER A 142 9.88 -0.45 11.28
C SER A 142 11.07 -1.30 11.72
N THR A 143 11.42 -2.33 10.94
CA THR A 143 12.55 -3.22 11.24
C THR A 143 13.89 -2.49 11.26
N ARG A 144 14.12 -1.55 10.33
CA ARG A 144 15.40 -0.86 10.20
C ARG A 144 15.69 0.07 11.38
N TYR A 145 14.67 0.75 11.89
CA TYR A 145 14.82 1.83 12.87
C TYR A 145 14.36 1.45 14.29
N ASP A 146 13.85 0.23 14.52
CA ASP A 146 13.30 -0.19 15.82
C ASP A 146 14.31 -0.01 16.97
N ASP A 147 15.56 -0.43 16.75
CA ASP A 147 16.65 -0.30 17.72
C ASP A 147 16.91 1.17 18.11
N MET A 148 16.72 2.12 17.20
CA MET A 148 16.82 3.55 17.51
C MET A 148 15.70 4.00 18.45
N TYR A 149 14.47 3.53 18.20
CA TYR A 149 13.32 3.86 19.05
C TYR A 149 13.48 3.24 20.44
N TYR A 150 13.93 1.98 20.49
CA TYR A 150 14.21 1.28 21.74
C TYR A 150 15.31 1.98 22.54
N ALA A 151 16.41 2.39 21.89
CA ALA A 151 17.50 3.12 22.55
C ALA A 151 17.02 4.44 23.16
N VAL A 152 16.16 5.19 22.45
CA VAL A 152 15.55 6.40 23.01
C VAL A 152 14.63 6.04 24.18
N VAL A 153 13.75 5.05 24.07
CA VAL A 153 12.81 4.68 25.15
C VAL A 153 13.53 4.26 26.44
N ASN A 154 14.66 3.56 26.34
CA ASN A 154 15.38 3.02 27.49
C ASN A 154 16.52 3.92 27.99
N SER A 155 16.72 5.08 27.37
CA SER A 155 17.73 6.04 27.80
C SER A 155 17.34 6.74 29.10
N PRO A 156 18.27 6.92 30.06
CA PRO A 156 18.01 7.67 31.29
C PRO A 156 17.70 9.15 31.03
N GLU A 157 18.07 9.66 29.85
CA GLU A 157 17.83 11.03 29.41
C GLU A 157 16.39 11.25 28.92
N THR A 158 15.58 10.19 28.81
CA THR A 158 14.22 10.26 28.26
C THR A 158 13.20 10.61 29.33
N ALA A 159 12.69 11.83 29.26
CA ALA A 159 11.63 12.28 30.16
C ALA A 159 10.36 11.42 30.00
N PRO A 160 9.58 11.19 31.08
CA PRO A 160 8.36 10.38 31.02
C PRO A 160 7.32 10.82 29.98
N ALA A 161 7.26 12.12 29.69
CA ALA A 161 6.39 12.68 28.65
C ALA A 161 6.79 12.22 27.24
N GLU A 162 8.08 11.99 26.98
CA GLU A 162 8.60 11.51 25.70
C GLU A 162 8.37 10.01 25.52
N LEU A 163 8.30 9.22 26.61
CA LEU A 163 8.06 7.78 26.54
C LEU A 163 6.73 7.42 25.86
N ARG A 164 5.68 8.21 26.11
CA ARG A 164 4.36 8.03 25.45
C ARG A 164 4.46 8.19 23.93
N PHE A 165 5.37 9.04 23.46
CA PHE A 165 5.52 9.29 22.03
C PHE A 165 6.15 8.10 21.30
N TYR A 166 7.00 7.29 21.92
CA TYR A 166 7.64 6.15 21.25
C TYR A 166 6.94 4.80 21.47
N LYS A 167 6.17 4.67 22.57
CA LYS A 167 5.42 3.43 22.91
C LYS A 167 4.07 3.27 22.22
N GLY A 168 3.56 4.32 21.56
CA GLY A 168 2.32 4.29 20.76
C GLY A 168 2.58 4.14 19.27
#